data_AF-A0A172N392-F1
#
_entry.id   AF-A0A172N392-F1
#
_cell.length_a   1.000
_cell.length_b   1.000
_cell.length_c   1.000
_cell.angle_alpha   90.00
_cell.angle_beta   90.00
_cell.angle_gamma   90.00
#
_symmetry.space_group_name_H-M   'P 1'
#
loop_
_entity.id
_entity.type
_entity.pdbx_description
1 polymer ?
#
loop_
_entity_poly.entity_id
_entity_poly.type
_entity_poly.pdbx_seq_one_letter_code
_entity_poly.pdbx_strand_id
1 'polypeptide(L)'
;VLIHAHQDKMGGMDALDALGIASYAPALSNPLAPQEGMVAAQHSLTFAANGWVEPATAPNFGPLKVFYPGPGHTSDNITVGIDGTDIAFGGCLIKDSKAKSLGNLGDADTEHYAASARAFGAAFPKASMIV
;
A
#
# COMPACT_ATOMS: atom_id res chain seq x y z
N VAL A 1 4.87 -4.69 6.43
CA VAL A 1 3.89 -3.66 5.99
C VAL A 1 3.06 -4.26 4.87
N LEU A 2 1.74 -4.22 4.97
CA LEU A 2 0.79 -4.74 3.98
C LEU A 2 0.14 -3.55 3.28
N ILE A 3 0.00 -3.62 1.95
CA ILE A 3 -0.25 -2.42 1.13
C ILE A 3 -1.71 -2.23 0.67
N HIS A 4 -2.59 -3.19 0.90
CA HIS A 4 -4.06 -3.08 0.85
C HIS A 4 -4.68 -4.42 1.28
N ALA A 5 -5.99 -4.42 1.51
CA ALA A 5 -6.78 -5.57 1.94
C ALA A 5 -7.22 -6.48 0.77
N HIS A 6 -6.28 -7.13 0.09
CA HIS A 6 -6.55 -8.27 -0.81
C HIS A 6 -5.70 -9.49 -0.46
N GLN A 7 -6.13 -10.66 -0.92
CA GLN A 7 -5.52 -11.96 -0.57
C GLN A 7 -4.05 -12.07 -0.98
N ASP A 8 -3.65 -11.43 -2.07
CA ASP A 8 -2.27 -11.39 -2.55
C ASP A 8 -1.36 -10.52 -1.66
N LYS A 9 -1.92 -9.75 -0.70
CA LYS A 9 -1.18 -8.95 0.28
C LYS A 9 -1.36 -9.44 1.71
N MET A 10 -2.56 -9.88 2.07
CA MET A 10 -2.93 -10.23 3.46
C MET A 10 -3.31 -11.70 3.65
N GLY A 11 -3.18 -12.55 2.64
CA GLY A 11 -3.51 -13.98 2.78
C GLY A 11 -2.55 -14.80 3.64
N GLY A 12 -1.38 -14.26 3.99
CA GLY A 12 -0.39 -14.91 4.84
C GLY A 12 -0.41 -14.45 6.30
N MET A 13 -1.42 -13.67 6.71
CA MET A 13 -1.42 -12.98 8.01
C MET A 13 -1.39 -13.93 9.21
N ASP A 14 -2.13 -15.04 9.18
CA ASP A 14 -2.08 -16.06 10.24
C ASP A 14 -0.67 -16.61 10.46
N ALA A 15 0.11 -16.80 9.38
CA ALA A 15 1.47 -17.30 9.47
C ALA A 15 2.43 -16.26 10.07
N LEU A 16 2.22 -14.97 9.75
CA LEU A 16 2.98 -13.87 10.37
C LEU A 16 2.69 -13.77 11.86
N ASP A 17 1.41 -13.84 12.24
CA ASP A 17 0.96 -13.79 13.63
C ASP A 17 1.50 -14.97 14.44
N ALA A 18 1.46 -16.19 13.89
CA ALA A 18 2.01 -17.39 14.53
C ALA A 18 3.52 -17.30 14.79
N LEU A 19 4.26 -16.50 14.00
CA LEU A 19 5.69 -16.24 14.17
C LEU A 19 5.98 -15.00 15.03
N GLY A 20 4.95 -14.31 15.53
CA GLY A 20 5.11 -13.07 16.29
C GLY A 20 5.69 -11.91 15.46
N ILE A 21 5.50 -11.93 14.14
CA ILE A 21 5.98 -10.86 13.26
C ILE A 21 4.98 -9.71 13.30
N ALA A 22 5.44 -8.55 13.76
CA ALA A 22 4.61 -7.35 13.84
C ALA A 22 4.11 -6.91 12.45
N SER A 23 2.79 -6.83 12.30
CA SER A 23 2.13 -6.50 11.04
C SER A 23 1.53 -5.08 11.07
N TYR A 24 1.74 -4.35 9.98
CA TYR A 24 1.31 -2.95 9.82
C TYR A 24 0.58 -2.78 8.51
N ALA A 25 -0.60 -2.18 8.52
CA ALA A 25 -1.38 -1.86 7.32
C ALA A 25 -2.04 -0.48 7.47
N PRO A 26 -2.48 0.17 6.38
CA PRO A 26 -3.34 1.34 6.45
C PRO A 26 -4.52 1.11 7.40
N ALA A 27 -4.89 2.13 8.19
CA ALA A 27 -6.01 2.01 9.12
C ALA A 27 -7.31 1.56 8.43
N LEU A 28 -7.48 1.91 7.15
CA LEU A 28 -8.62 1.50 6.33
C LEU A 28 -8.59 0.02 5.91
N SER A 29 -7.41 -0.61 5.81
CA SER A 29 -7.28 -2.03 5.46
C SER A 29 -7.79 -2.95 6.55
N ASN A 30 -7.61 -2.58 7.83
CA ASN A 30 -7.93 -3.43 8.97
C ASN A 30 -9.44 -3.77 9.12
N PRO A 31 -10.39 -2.86 8.86
CA PRO A 31 -11.80 -3.23 8.79
C PRO A 31 -12.20 -3.93 7.48
N LEU A 32 -11.44 -3.78 6.38
CA LEU A 32 -11.72 -4.41 5.09
C LEU A 32 -11.28 -5.88 5.06
N ALA A 33 -10.10 -6.19 5.61
CA ALA A 33 -9.54 -7.54 5.56
C ALA A 33 -10.48 -8.64 6.11
N PRO A 34 -11.16 -8.46 7.28
CA PRO A 34 -12.12 -9.44 7.78
C PRO A 34 -13.36 -9.63 6.91
N GLN A 35 -13.77 -8.62 6.13
CA GLN A 35 -14.90 -8.72 5.20
C GLN A 35 -14.59 -9.66 4.03
N GLU A 36 -13.30 -9.69 3.65
CA GLU A 36 -12.75 -10.56 2.61
C GLU A 36 -12.24 -11.90 3.17
N GLY A 37 -12.53 -12.22 4.45
CA GLY A 37 -12.12 -13.47 5.09
C GLY A 37 -10.64 -13.57 5.44
N MET A 38 -9.94 -12.42 5.54
CA MET A 38 -8.53 -12.34 5.92
C MET A 38 -8.35 -11.78 7.33
N VAL A 39 -7.17 -11.98 7.91
CA VAL A 39 -6.81 -11.44 9.23
C VAL A 39 -6.28 -10.02 9.09
N ALA A 40 -6.80 -9.10 9.91
CA ALA A 40 -6.36 -7.71 9.95
C ALA A 40 -4.92 -7.57 10.48
N ALA A 41 -4.24 -6.47 10.14
CA ALA A 41 -2.93 -6.19 10.73
C ALA A 41 -3.04 -5.76 12.20
N GLN A 42 -2.00 -6.08 12.97
CA GLN A 42 -1.91 -5.77 14.39
C GLN A 42 -1.82 -4.26 14.66
N HIS A 43 -1.25 -3.51 13.71
CA HIS A 43 -1.02 -2.09 13.83
C HIS A 43 -1.57 -1.32 12.63
N SER A 44 -2.22 -0.20 12.92
CA SER A 44 -2.78 0.71 11.92
C SER A 44 -1.80 1.84 11.62
N LEU A 45 -1.54 2.07 10.34
CA LEU A 45 -0.83 3.24 9.82
C LEU A 45 -1.83 4.35 9.48
N THR A 46 -1.54 5.56 9.94
CA THR A 46 -2.26 6.79 9.59
C THR A 46 -1.40 7.67 8.71
N PHE A 47 -2.04 8.51 7.90
CA PHE A 47 -1.38 9.32 6.90
C PHE A 47 -1.75 10.79 7.07
N ALA A 48 -0.76 11.65 6.99
CA ALA A 48 -0.98 13.09 6.99
C ALA A 48 -1.69 13.52 5.70
N ALA A 49 -2.22 14.74 5.67
CA ALA A 49 -2.92 15.29 4.50
C ALA A 49 -2.08 15.31 3.21
N ASN A 50 -0.74 15.28 3.33
CA ASN A 50 0.18 15.20 2.20
C ASN A 50 0.47 13.76 1.75
N GLY A 51 -0.20 12.75 2.29
CA GLY A 51 -0.08 11.34 1.94
C GLY A 51 1.05 10.58 2.64
N TRP A 52 1.98 11.25 3.33
CA TRP A 52 3.06 10.55 4.03
C TRP A 52 2.57 9.94 5.35
N VAL A 53 3.09 8.75 5.68
CA VAL A 53 2.75 8.08 6.94
C VAL A 53 3.13 8.95 8.14
N GLU A 54 2.27 8.99 9.15
CA GLU A 54 2.52 9.73 10.38
C GLU A 54 3.54 8.97 11.25
N PRO A 55 4.63 9.62 11.70
CA PRO A 55 5.64 8.97 12.54
C PRO A 55 5.08 8.41 13.87
N ALA A 56 3.93 8.91 14.33
CA ALA A 56 3.29 8.43 15.55
C ALA A 56 2.72 7.00 15.42
N THR A 57 2.40 6.56 14.19
CA THR A 57 1.82 5.23 13.93
C THR A 57 2.77 4.30 13.18
N ALA A 58 3.87 4.83 12.64
CA ALA A 58 4.94 4.07 12.02
C ALA A 58 6.15 3.94 12.97
N PRO A 59 6.53 2.72 13.43
CA PRO A 59 7.84 2.52 14.03
C PRO A 59 8.94 2.80 13.00
N ASN A 60 10.19 2.77 13.45
CA ASN A 60 11.31 2.84 12.53
C ASN A 60 11.33 1.62 11.59
N PHE A 61 10.87 1.82 10.35
CA PHE A 61 10.90 0.82 9.28
C PHE A 61 12.25 0.76 8.54
N GLY A 62 13.30 1.35 9.11
CA GLY A 62 14.59 1.49 8.44
C GLY A 62 14.47 2.42 7.22
N PRO A 63 14.91 2.02 6.02
CA PRO A 63 14.90 2.88 4.84
C PRO A 63 13.51 3.04 4.21
N LEU A 64 12.47 2.36 4.69
CA LEU A 64 11.16 2.40 4.03
C LEU A 64 10.49 3.76 4.21
N LYS A 65 9.97 4.31 3.10
CA LYS A 65 9.08 5.47 3.10
C LYS A 65 7.70 5.05 2.61
N VAL A 66 6.70 5.17 3.47
CA VAL A 66 5.34 4.72 3.18
C VAL A 66 4.46 5.91 2.80
N PHE A 67 3.76 5.79 1.68
CA PHE A 67 2.97 6.86 1.08
C PHE A 67 1.59 6.38 0.65
N TYR A 68 0.56 7.10 1.06
CA TYR A 68 -0.81 6.95 0.62
C TYR A 68 -1.10 7.94 -0.53
N PRO A 69 -1.21 7.47 -1.78
CA PRO A 69 -1.43 8.34 -2.93
C PRO A 69 -2.89 8.77 -3.11
N GLY A 70 -3.81 8.24 -2.31
CA GLY A 70 -5.25 8.32 -2.55
C GLY A 70 -5.82 6.99 -3.09
N PRO A 71 -7.16 6.89 -3.21
CA PRO A 71 -7.83 5.67 -3.64
C PRO A 71 -7.53 5.37 -5.12
N GLY A 72 -7.42 4.09 -5.47
CA GLY A 72 -7.08 3.67 -6.83
C GLY A 72 -7.46 2.22 -7.10
N HIS A 73 -6.50 1.30 -7.02
CA HIS A 73 -6.79 -0.15 -7.13
C HIS A 73 -7.73 -0.62 -6.03
N THR A 74 -7.57 -0.07 -4.84
CA THR A 74 -8.52 -0.14 -3.74
C THR A 74 -8.59 1.23 -3.05
N SER A 75 -9.59 1.43 -2.18
CA SER A 75 -9.69 2.64 -1.36
C SER A 75 -8.56 2.79 -0.34
N ASP A 76 -7.91 1.68 0.03
CA ASP A 76 -6.89 1.60 1.08
C ASP A 76 -5.46 1.37 0.55
N ASN A 77 -5.25 1.41 -0.78
CA ASN A 77 -3.92 1.13 -1.33
C ASN A 77 -2.85 2.10 -0.85
N ILE A 78 -1.66 1.59 -0.52
CA ILE A 78 -0.47 2.41 -0.26
C ILE A 78 0.70 1.97 -1.12
N THR A 79 1.70 2.82 -1.16
CA THR A 79 2.95 2.66 -1.93
C THR A 79 4.14 2.83 -1.01
N VAL A 80 5.30 2.28 -1.40
CA VAL A 80 6.49 2.26 -0.55
C VAL A 80 7.73 2.60 -1.37
N GLY A 81 8.53 3.55 -0.93
CA GLY A 81 9.89 3.79 -1.46
C GLY A 81 10.96 3.25 -0.52
N ILE A 82 12.18 3.08 -1.03
CA ILE A 82 13.36 2.72 -0.22
C ILE A 82 14.37 3.87 -0.27
N ASP A 83 14.52 4.57 0.84
CA ASP A 83 15.45 5.70 0.97
C ASP A 83 16.90 5.27 0.74
N GLY A 84 17.68 6.13 0.08
CA GLY A 84 19.03 5.80 -0.37
C GLY A 84 19.08 4.91 -1.62
N THR A 85 17.94 4.62 -2.24
CA THR A 85 17.85 3.92 -3.53
C THR A 85 16.90 4.64 -4.49
N ASP A 86 16.92 4.25 -5.76
CA ASP A 86 15.99 4.72 -6.79
C ASP A 86 14.85 3.69 -7.02
N ILE A 87 14.46 2.96 -5.97
CA ILE A 87 13.42 1.92 -6.01
C ILE A 87 12.14 2.42 -5.33
N ALA A 88 11.01 2.25 -6.01
CA ALA A 88 9.68 2.43 -5.45
C ALA A 88 8.76 1.24 -5.80
N PHE A 89 7.96 0.83 -4.83
CA PHE A 89 6.97 -0.24 -4.93
C PHE A 89 5.58 0.40 -5.07
N GLY A 90 5.01 0.27 -6.25
CA GLY A 90 3.68 0.78 -6.61
C GLY A 90 2.56 -0.18 -6.24
N GLY A 91 2.88 -1.47 -6.02
CA GLY A 91 1.89 -2.48 -5.70
C GLY A 91 0.84 -2.64 -6.79
N CYS A 92 -0.39 -2.98 -6.42
CA CYS A 92 -1.46 -3.20 -7.41
C CYS A 92 -2.00 -1.90 -8.06
N LEU A 93 -1.63 -0.73 -7.53
CA LEU A 93 -1.94 0.58 -8.13
C LEU A 93 -1.18 0.80 -9.44
N ILE A 94 0.08 0.38 -9.52
CA ILE A 94 0.89 0.55 -10.72
C ILE A 94 0.89 -0.75 -11.51
N LYS A 95 0.46 -0.68 -12.76
CA LYS A 95 0.42 -1.84 -13.66
C LYS A 95 1.72 -1.96 -14.44
N ASP A 96 2.06 -3.20 -14.79
CA ASP A 96 3.17 -3.48 -15.70
C ASP A 96 2.98 -2.75 -17.04
N SER A 97 4.07 -2.25 -17.61
CA SER A 97 4.06 -1.51 -18.88
C SER A 97 3.43 -2.27 -20.07
N LYS A 98 3.38 -3.60 -20.02
CA LYS A 98 2.76 -4.47 -21.04
C LYS A 98 1.31 -4.84 -20.71
N ALA A 99 0.80 -4.42 -19.55
CA ALA A 99 -0.59 -4.65 -19.18
C ALA A 99 -1.53 -3.95 -20.17
N LYS A 100 -2.55 -4.67 -20.63
CA LYS A 100 -3.55 -4.16 -21.59
C LYS A 100 -4.84 -3.70 -20.91
N SER A 101 -4.95 -3.90 -19.60
CA SER A 101 -6.09 -3.49 -18.78
C SER A 101 -5.62 -3.23 -17.35
N LEU A 102 -6.50 -2.64 -16.54
CA LEU A 102 -6.28 -2.43 -15.11
C LEU A 102 -6.49 -3.71 -14.28
N GLY A 103 -6.92 -4.82 -14.90
CA GLY A 103 -7.19 -6.08 -14.20
C GLY A 103 -8.49 -6.02 -13.37
N ASN A 104 -8.44 -6.54 -12.15
CA ASN A 104 -9.58 -6.51 -11.23
C ASN A 104 -9.87 -5.08 -10.77
N LEU A 105 -11.12 -4.62 -10.94
CA LEU A 105 -11.60 -3.30 -10.54
C LEU A 105 -12.76 -3.36 -9.53
N GLY A 106 -13.03 -4.53 -8.93
CA GLY A 106 -14.18 -4.73 -8.03
C GLY A 106 -14.24 -3.72 -6.88
N ASP A 107 -13.09 -3.39 -6.30
CA ASP A 107 -12.95 -2.45 -5.17
C ASP A 107 -12.25 -1.14 -5.58
N ALA A 108 -12.07 -0.93 -6.88
CA ALA A 108 -11.28 0.18 -7.39
C ALA A 108 -12.08 1.48 -7.41
N ASP A 109 -11.40 2.58 -7.04
CA ASP A 109 -11.89 3.92 -7.30
C ASP A 109 -11.38 4.36 -8.68
N THR A 110 -12.16 4.05 -9.70
CA THR A 110 -11.80 4.36 -11.10
C THR A 110 -11.80 5.85 -11.42
N GLU A 111 -12.52 6.67 -10.64
CA GLU A 111 -12.55 8.13 -10.81
C GLU A 111 -11.21 8.74 -10.37
N HIS A 112 -10.66 8.29 -9.24
CA HIS A 112 -9.43 8.82 -8.66
C HIS A 112 -8.15 8.07 -9.06
N TYR A 113 -8.26 6.89 -9.66
CA TYR A 113 -7.12 6.02 -10.01
C TYR A 113 -5.97 6.75 -10.69
N ALA A 114 -6.28 7.52 -11.74
CA ALA A 114 -5.27 8.24 -12.52
C ALA A 114 -4.60 9.37 -11.72
N ALA A 115 -5.32 9.99 -10.78
CA ALA A 115 -4.74 10.98 -9.88
C ALA A 115 -3.78 10.31 -8.89
N SER A 116 -4.17 9.19 -8.30
CA SER A 116 -3.35 8.42 -7.36
C SER A 116 -2.07 7.88 -8.00
N ALA A 117 -2.12 7.37 -9.23
CA ALA A 117 -0.93 6.95 -9.97
C ALA A 117 0.04 8.12 -10.24
N ARG A 118 -0.47 9.33 -10.52
CA ARG A 118 0.37 10.53 -10.67
C ARG A 118 0.96 10.99 -9.34
N ALA A 119 0.19 10.91 -8.25
CA ALA A 119 0.65 11.25 -6.91
C ALA A 119 1.80 10.35 -6.46
N PHE A 120 1.73 9.04 -6.77
CA PHE A 120 2.84 8.12 -6.57
C PHE A 120 4.12 8.58 -7.29
N GLY A 121 4.02 8.91 -8.59
CA GLY A 121 5.17 9.41 -9.36
C GLY A 121 5.74 10.72 -8.80
N ALA A 122 4.88 11.62 -8.33
CA ALA A 122 5.29 12.87 -7.70
C ALA A 122 5.96 12.67 -6.33
N ALA A 123 5.54 11.65 -5.57
CA ALA A 123 6.12 11.31 -4.26
C ALA A 123 7.50 10.65 -4.39
N PHE A 124 7.74 9.91 -5.47
CA PHE A 124 9.00 9.21 -5.74
C PHE A 124 9.66 9.63 -7.07
N PRO A 125 9.99 10.93 -7.25
CA PRO A 125 10.39 11.48 -8.55
C PRO A 125 11.76 10.98 -9.04
N LYS A 126 12.55 10.36 -8.16
CA LYS A 126 13.86 9.78 -8.48
C LYS A 126 13.81 8.29 -8.77
N ALA A 127 12.66 7.63 -8.57
CA ALA A 127 12.56 6.19 -8.77
C ALA A 127 12.79 5.85 -10.24
N SER A 128 13.83 5.08 -10.53
CA SER A 128 14.13 4.53 -11.85
C SER A 128 13.71 3.07 -11.97
N MET A 129 13.50 2.40 -10.82
CA MET A 129 12.96 1.05 -10.75
C MET A 129 11.63 1.09 -10.01
N ILE A 130 10.56 0.72 -10.72
CA ILE A 130 9.22 0.60 -10.16
C ILE A 130 8.84 -0.88 -10.15
N VAL A 131 8.38 -1.35 -9.00
CA VAL A 131 7.97 -2.74 -8.75
C VAL A 131 6.49 -2.81 -8.38
#